data_AF-A0A852I9M7-F1
#
_entry.id   AF-A0A852I9M7-F1
#
_cell.length_a   1.000
_cell.length_b   1.000
_cell.length_c   1.000
_cell.angle_alpha   90.00
_cell.angle_beta   90.00
_cell.angle_gamma   90.00
#
_symmetry.space_group_name_H-M   'P 1'
#
loop_
_entity.id
_entity.type
_entity.pdbx_description
1 polymer ?
#
loop_
_entity_poly.entity_id
_entity_poly.type
_entity_poly.pdbx_seq_one_letter_code
_entity_poly.pdbx_strand_id
1 'polypeptide(L)'
;MNYYLAIIPFLGAVEAGLFGQLPYEIEILPPEEQKDDFCYSVKDCWSRMPKLMDDWKAFFEYLLSTEHNTMNSASFSSFKLDDALGLMWKAHTSSIAYALPKFQDRLKYISDPEASFGDDWANAVDFIGATHFSTDFPTTNSFQVFLPQRMLVEGDVLPSISDFSPEQNNVLVSMRALHKGNKLTGGLLLKLWQKAMSTEAGRKMGRKLIESLASS
;
A
#
# COMPACT_ATOMS: atom_id res chain seq x y z
N MET A 1 7.64 7.49 4.10
CA MET A 1 6.59 6.63 3.51
C MET A 1 5.47 6.31 4.49
N ASN A 2 5.71 5.55 5.57
CA ASN A 2 4.65 5.02 6.44
C ASN A 2 3.73 6.06 7.10
N TYR A 3 4.18 7.30 7.30
CA TYR A 3 3.29 8.40 7.71
C TYR A 3 2.05 8.51 6.81
N TYR A 4 2.26 8.47 5.49
CA TYR A 4 1.19 8.58 4.50
C TYR A 4 0.25 7.37 4.50
N LEU A 5 0.71 6.23 5.02
CA LEU A 5 -0.05 4.98 5.15
C LEU A 5 -0.65 4.78 6.55
N ALA A 6 -0.41 5.70 7.48
CA ALA A 6 -0.92 5.62 8.85
C ALA A 6 -1.77 6.85 9.21
N ILE A 7 -1.21 8.05 9.08
CA ILE A 7 -1.87 9.29 9.50
C ILE A 7 -2.96 9.71 8.52
N ILE A 8 -2.70 9.62 7.22
CA ILE A 8 -3.69 9.98 6.20
C ILE A 8 -4.92 9.05 6.26
N PRO A 9 -4.79 7.70 6.31
CA PRO A 9 -5.96 6.85 6.53
C PRO A 9 -6.68 7.15 7.84
N PHE A 10 -5.95 7.39 8.93
CA PHE A 10 -6.56 7.75 10.21
C PHE A 10 -7.42 9.02 10.10
N LEU A 11 -6.88 10.09 9.49
CA LEU A 11 -7.63 11.32 9.26
C LEU A 11 -8.79 11.13 8.28
N GLY A 12 -8.63 10.28 7.27
CA GLY A 12 -9.71 9.88 6.36
C GLY A 12 -10.85 9.16 7.10
N ALA A 13 -10.52 8.31 8.08
CA ALA A 13 -11.51 7.63 8.92
C ALA A 13 -12.26 8.59 9.85
N VAL A 14 -11.54 9.55 10.44
CA VAL A 14 -12.13 10.63 11.25
C VAL A 14 -13.14 11.41 10.41
N GLU A 15 -12.74 11.83 9.21
CA GLU A 15 -13.58 12.62 8.31
C GLU A 15 -14.75 11.82 7.72
N ALA A 16 -14.60 10.50 7.57
CA ALA A 16 -15.70 9.60 7.21
C ALA A 16 -16.70 9.38 8.38
N GLY A 17 -16.38 9.84 9.59
CA GLY A 17 -17.23 9.69 10.77
C GLY A 17 -17.11 8.33 11.46
N LEU A 18 -16.06 7.54 11.17
CA LEU A 18 -15.87 6.19 11.74
C LEU A 18 -15.87 6.19 13.27
N PHE A 19 -15.35 7.26 13.88
CA PHE A 19 -15.25 7.39 15.33
C PHE A 19 -16.45 8.13 15.97
N GLY A 20 -17.47 8.51 15.18
CA GLY A 20 -18.59 9.30 15.65
C GLY A 20 -18.18 10.69 16.17
N GLN A 21 -18.93 11.20 17.13
CA GLN A 21 -18.59 12.46 17.82
C GLN A 21 -17.49 12.21 18.84
N LEU A 22 -16.33 12.81 18.61
CA LEU A 22 -15.22 12.77 19.56
C LEU A 22 -15.37 13.89 20.60
N PRO A 23 -15.15 13.60 21.90
CA PRO A 23 -15.23 14.61 22.97
C PRO A 23 -14.04 15.57 22.97
N TYR A 24 -12.98 15.28 22.22
CA TYR A 24 -11.74 16.05 22.16
C TYR A 24 -11.29 16.22 20.71
N GLU A 25 -10.58 17.31 20.44
CA GLU A 25 -9.91 17.51 19.15
C GLU A 25 -8.71 16.58 19.00
N ILE A 26 -8.48 16.13 17.77
CA ILE A 26 -7.31 15.33 17.42
C ILE A 26 -6.18 16.28 17.04
N GLU A 27 -5.04 16.12 17.72
CA GLU A 27 -3.81 16.84 17.41
C GLU A 27 -2.73 15.85 16.94
N ILE A 28 -2.14 16.12 15.77
CA ILE A 28 -0.96 15.40 15.29
C ILE A 28 0.23 16.33 15.45
N LEU A 29 1.18 15.93 16.28
CA LEU A 29 2.35 16.76 16.56
C LEU A 29 3.30 16.79 15.36
N PRO A 30 3.80 17.98 14.97
CA PRO A 30 4.80 18.09 13.93
C PRO A 30 6.19 17.68 14.44
N PRO A 31 7.04 17.07 13.60
CA PRO A 31 8.45 16.85 13.91
C PRO A 31 9.20 18.18 14.03
N GLU A 32 10.38 18.20 14.65
CA GLU A 32 11.19 19.41 14.74
C GLU A 32 11.70 19.86 13.36
N GLU A 33 12.17 18.91 12.55
CA GLU A 33 12.65 19.11 11.18
C GLU A 33 11.65 18.57 10.15
N GLN A 34 11.71 19.10 8.92
CA GLN A 34 10.93 18.59 7.78
C GLN A 34 9.41 18.66 7.99
N LYS A 35 8.95 19.68 8.74
CA LYS A 35 7.53 19.90 9.03
C LYS A 35 6.66 19.96 7.78
N ASP A 36 7.19 20.52 6.70
CA ASP A 36 6.45 20.72 5.46
C ASP A 36 6.23 19.44 4.63
N ASP A 37 6.93 18.35 4.97
CA ASP A 37 6.78 17.06 4.31
C ASP A 37 5.51 16.31 4.74
N PHE A 38 4.82 16.79 5.76
CA PHE A 38 3.64 16.14 6.34
C PHE A 38 2.49 17.13 6.56
N CYS A 39 1.33 16.63 6.99
CA CYS A 39 0.12 17.43 7.23
C CYS A 39 -0.59 16.97 8.50
N TYR A 40 -1.04 17.90 9.34
CA TYR A 40 -1.28 17.58 10.75
C TYR A 40 -2.75 17.65 11.19
N SER A 41 -3.65 17.92 10.26
CA SER A 41 -5.10 17.97 10.49
C SER A 41 -5.84 17.60 9.22
N VAL A 42 -7.12 17.25 9.33
CA VAL A 42 -7.99 16.98 8.16
C VAL A 42 -7.93 18.15 7.18
N LYS A 43 -8.12 19.39 7.67
CA LYS A 43 -8.12 20.60 6.83
C LYS A 43 -6.78 20.81 6.12
N ASP A 44 -5.67 20.67 6.83
CA ASP A 44 -4.33 20.82 6.26
C ASP A 44 -4.05 19.75 5.20
N CYS A 45 -4.33 18.47 5.52
CA CYS A 45 -4.16 17.36 4.59
C CYS A 45 -5.04 17.51 3.34
N TRP A 46 -6.31 17.88 3.47
CA TRP A 46 -7.17 18.12 2.31
C TRP A 46 -6.66 19.26 1.43
N SER A 47 -6.13 20.34 2.03
CA SER A 47 -5.59 21.46 1.26
C SER A 47 -4.37 21.06 0.42
N ARG A 48 -3.55 20.12 0.91
CA ARG A 48 -2.30 19.68 0.26
C ARG A 48 -2.50 18.51 -0.70
N MET A 49 -3.32 17.54 -0.31
CA MET A 49 -3.49 16.25 -1.01
C MET A 49 -4.95 15.84 -1.09
N PRO A 50 -5.82 16.63 -1.75
CA PRO A 50 -7.26 16.45 -1.68
C PRO A 50 -7.71 15.07 -2.14
N LYS A 51 -7.21 14.64 -3.30
CA LYS A 51 -7.49 13.31 -3.85
C LYS A 51 -7.15 12.17 -2.90
N LEU A 52 -6.05 12.29 -2.14
CA LEU A 52 -5.62 11.21 -1.26
C LEU A 52 -6.54 11.07 -0.05
N MET A 53 -6.94 12.21 0.53
CA MET A 53 -7.95 12.25 1.59
C MET A 53 -9.28 11.68 1.09
N ASP A 54 -9.71 12.05 -0.13
CA ASP A 54 -10.94 11.54 -0.72
C ASP A 54 -10.90 10.01 -0.95
N ASP A 55 -9.76 9.49 -1.43
CA ASP A 55 -9.60 8.04 -1.65
C ASP A 55 -9.70 7.25 -0.33
N TRP A 56 -9.09 7.74 0.76
CA TRP A 56 -9.21 7.12 2.08
C TRP A 56 -10.61 7.28 2.68
N LYS A 57 -11.21 8.49 2.57
CA LYS A 57 -12.58 8.75 3.03
C LYS A 57 -13.57 7.80 2.36
N ALA A 58 -13.49 7.63 1.04
CA ALA A 58 -14.35 6.73 0.28
C ALA A 58 -14.28 5.27 0.77
N PHE A 59 -13.09 4.79 1.15
CA PHE A 59 -12.94 3.46 1.74
C PHE A 59 -13.73 3.34 3.06
N PHE A 60 -13.59 4.29 3.98
CA PHE A 60 -14.28 4.23 5.27
C PHE A 60 -15.79 4.48 5.17
N GLU A 61 -16.23 5.39 4.29
CA GLU A 61 -17.67 5.59 4.01
C GLU A 61 -18.32 4.33 3.46
N TYR A 62 -17.62 3.59 2.58
CA TYR A 62 -18.09 2.29 2.10
C TYR A 62 -18.30 1.31 3.27
N LEU A 63 -17.33 1.19 4.18
CA LEU A 63 -17.46 0.32 5.36
C LEU A 63 -18.68 0.71 6.21
N LEU A 64 -18.83 1.98 6.55
CA LEU A 64 -19.96 2.48 7.36
C LEU A 64 -21.32 2.27 6.68
N SER A 65 -21.39 2.48 5.37
CA SER A 65 -22.64 2.28 4.61
C SER A 65 -23.11 0.82 4.66
N THR A 66 -22.19 -0.13 4.73
CA THR A 66 -22.51 -1.56 4.81
C THR A 66 -22.95 -1.98 6.22
N GLU A 67 -22.51 -1.26 7.26
CA GLU A 67 -22.93 -1.48 8.66
C GLU A 67 -24.36 -0.98 8.90
N HIS A 68 -24.69 0.24 8.47
CA HIS A 68 -26.02 0.84 8.66
C HIS A 68 -27.15 0.03 7.99
N ASN A 69 -26.85 -0.72 6.93
CA ASN A 69 -27.80 -1.62 6.27
C ASN A 69 -28.12 -2.90 7.06
N THR A 70 -27.34 -3.23 8.09
CA THR A 70 -27.57 -4.43 8.93
C THR A 70 -28.49 -4.18 10.12
N MET A 71 -28.67 -2.93 10.56
CA MET A 71 -29.50 -2.59 11.73
C MET A 71 -30.99 -2.39 11.42
N ASN A 72 -31.39 -2.17 10.16
CA ASN A 72 -32.73 -1.68 9.83
C ASN A 72 -33.69 -2.64 9.10
N SER A 73 -33.29 -3.86 8.71
CA SER A 73 -34.24 -4.95 8.36
C SER A 73 -33.46 -6.21 7.97
N ALA A 74 -34.18 -7.30 7.70
CA ALA A 74 -33.72 -8.59 7.16
C ALA A 74 -33.00 -8.53 5.78
N SER A 75 -32.23 -7.48 5.51
CA SER A 75 -31.40 -7.30 4.33
C SER A 75 -30.03 -7.89 4.56
N PHE A 76 -29.59 -8.77 3.65
CA PHE A 76 -28.22 -9.25 3.61
C PHE A 76 -27.25 -8.07 3.58
N SER A 77 -26.17 -8.15 4.36
CA SER A 77 -25.07 -7.20 4.29
C SER A 77 -24.65 -7.00 2.84
N SER A 78 -24.70 -5.75 2.36
CA SER A 78 -24.24 -5.39 1.01
C SER A 78 -22.70 -5.36 0.91
N PHE A 79 -22.00 -5.76 1.97
CA PHE A 79 -20.55 -5.79 2.00
C PHE A 79 -19.98 -6.81 1.01
N LYS A 80 -19.19 -6.29 0.08
CA LYS A 80 -18.34 -7.07 -0.82
C LYS A 80 -16.89 -6.80 -0.46
N LEU A 81 -16.18 -7.85 -0.04
CA LEU A 81 -14.77 -7.77 0.32
C LEU A 81 -13.92 -7.23 -0.84
N ASP A 82 -14.17 -7.69 -2.07
CA ASP A 82 -13.39 -7.28 -3.24
C ASP A 82 -13.54 -5.78 -3.55
N ASP A 83 -14.73 -5.19 -3.34
CA ASP A 83 -14.96 -3.74 -3.48
C ASP A 83 -14.22 -2.96 -2.37
N ALA A 84 -14.27 -3.47 -1.13
CA ALA A 84 -13.53 -2.88 0.00
C ALA A 84 -12.02 -2.86 -0.25
N LEU A 85 -11.48 -3.99 -0.72
CA LEU A 85 -10.07 -4.13 -1.07
C LEU A 85 -9.69 -3.21 -2.23
N GLY A 86 -10.56 -3.05 -3.23
CA GLY A 86 -10.32 -2.11 -4.33
C GLY A 86 -10.18 -0.66 -3.89
N LEU A 87 -11.08 -0.20 -3.00
CA LEU A 87 -11.01 1.15 -2.42
C LEU A 87 -9.75 1.33 -1.55
N MET A 88 -9.47 0.36 -0.67
CA MET A 88 -8.29 0.38 0.20
C MET A 88 -6.98 0.40 -0.61
N TRP A 89 -6.84 -0.47 -1.62
CA TRP A 89 -5.65 -0.51 -2.47
C TRP A 89 -5.49 0.74 -3.33
N LYS A 90 -6.58 1.33 -3.82
CA LYS A 90 -6.55 2.63 -4.52
C LYS A 90 -5.98 3.73 -3.62
N ALA A 91 -6.44 3.81 -2.37
CA ALA A 91 -5.96 4.79 -1.41
C ALA A 91 -4.51 4.52 -0.98
N HIS A 92 -4.16 3.25 -0.75
CA HIS A 92 -2.81 2.82 -0.40
C HIS A 92 -1.79 3.15 -1.49
N THR A 93 -2.04 2.74 -2.74
CA THR A 93 -1.14 3.02 -3.88
C THR A 93 -1.07 4.51 -4.18
N SER A 94 -2.18 5.26 -4.07
CA SER A 94 -2.16 6.72 -4.19
C SER A 94 -1.32 7.39 -3.10
N SER A 95 -1.29 6.84 -1.88
CA SER A 95 -0.44 7.33 -0.77
C SER A 95 1.03 7.17 -1.12
N ILE A 96 1.43 6.00 -1.63
CA ILE A 96 2.80 5.72 -2.05
C ILE A 96 3.20 6.62 -3.22
N ALA A 97 2.36 6.73 -4.25
CA ALA A 97 2.64 7.56 -5.41
C ALA A 97 2.84 9.04 -5.07
N TYR A 98 2.06 9.58 -4.11
CA TYR A 98 2.23 10.95 -3.63
C TYR A 98 3.50 11.12 -2.79
N ALA A 99 3.78 10.16 -1.91
CA ALA A 99 4.88 10.23 -0.95
C ALA A 99 6.26 9.95 -1.58
N LEU A 100 6.35 9.02 -2.54
CA LEU A 100 7.61 8.55 -3.12
C LEU A 100 8.53 9.69 -3.60
N PRO A 101 8.09 10.64 -4.47
CA PRO A 101 8.97 11.72 -4.94
C PRO A 101 9.46 12.65 -3.82
N LYS A 102 8.69 12.81 -2.72
CA LYS A 102 9.08 13.65 -1.58
C LYS A 102 10.23 13.05 -0.77
N PHE A 103 10.34 11.72 -0.77
CA PHE A 103 11.32 11.00 0.03
C PHE A 103 12.54 10.53 -0.77
N GLN A 104 12.62 10.79 -2.07
CA GLN A 104 13.75 10.38 -2.92
C GLN A 104 15.09 10.93 -2.39
N ASP A 105 15.13 12.22 -2.01
CA ASP A 105 16.35 12.82 -1.47
C ASP A 105 16.81 12.22 -0.13
N ARG A 106 15.93 11.47 0.55
CA ARG A 106 16.27 10.76 1.80
C ARG A 106 16.90 9.40 1.56
N LEU A 107 16.81 8.87 0.33
CA LEU A 107 17.46 7.61 -0.03
C LEU A 107 18.99 7.70 0.09
N LYS A 108 19.58 8.90 0.03
CA LYS A 108 21.02 9.12 0.27
C LYS A 108 21.52 8.75 1.68
N TYR A 109 20.60 8.56 2.63
CA TYR A 109 20.93 8.21 4.02
C TYR A 109 20.91 6.70 4.29
N ILE A 110 20.56 5.89 3.28
CA ILE A 110 20.54 4.43 3.36
C ILE A 110 21.48 3.85 2.29
N SER A 111 21.79 2.56 2.40
CA SER A 111 22.66 1.86 1.45
C SER A 111 22.02 1.80 0.06
N ASP A 112 22.84 1.66 -0.99
CA ASP A 112 22.31 1.54 -2.35
C ASP A 112 21.41 0.30 -2.54
N PRO A 113 21.74 -0.88 -1.95
CA PRO A 113 20.86 -2.04 -1.97
C PRO A 113 19.49 -1.78 -1.31
N GLU A 114 19.46 -1.09 -0.17
CA GLU A 114 18.21 -0.77 0.53
C GLU A 114 17.38 0.28 -0.22
N ALA A 115 18.03 1.30 -0.77
CA ALA A 115 17.36 2.30 -1.60
C ALA A 115 16.72 1.66 -2.84
N SER A 116 17.46 0.78 -3.52
CA SER A 116 16.94 0.01 -4.65
C SER A 116 15.78 -0.89 -4.25
N PHE A 117 15.84 -1.53 -3.08
CA PHE A 117 14.73 -2.33 -2.57
C PHE A 117 13.49 -1.48 -2.31
N GLY A 118 13.65 -0.27 -1.76
CA GLY A 118 12.54 0.67 -1.57
C GLY A 118 11.80 1.00 -2.87
N ASP A 119 12.53 1.24 -3.95
CA ASP A 119 11.95 1.47 -5.28
C ASP A 119 11.31 0.20 -5.87
N ASP A 120 12.01 -0.94 -5.76
CA ASP A 120 11.51 -2.25 -6.22
C ASP A 120 10.19 -2.62 -5.51
N TRP A 121 10.12 -2.38 -4.19
CA TRP A 121 8.95 -2.59 -3.34
C TRP A 121 7.80 -1.64 -3.72
N ALA A 122 8.07 -0.33 -3.84
CA ALA A 122 7.05 0.65 -4.21
C ALA A 122 6.42 0.30 -5.57
N ASN A 123 7.22 -0.16 -6.54
CA ASN A 123 6.72 -0.65 -7.82
C ASN A 123 5.88 -1.92 -7.68
N ALA A 124 6.36 -2.91 -6.91
CA ALA A 124 5.66 -4.17 -6.70
C ALA A 124 4.29 -3.99 -6.05
N VAL A 125 4.15 -3.03 -5.11
CA VAL A 125 2.89 -2.74 -4.43
C VAL A 125 1.79 -2.31 -5.42
N ASP A 126 2.10 -1.59 -6.50
CA ASP A 126 1.09 -1.26 -7.52
C ASP A 126 0.54 -2.51 -8.24
N PHE A 127 1.40 -3.51 -8.48
CA PHE A 127 0.98 -4.78 -9.07
C PHE A 127 0.15 -5.61 -8.09
N ILE A 128 0.58 -5.68 -6.83
CA ILE A 128 -0.16 -6.37 -5.75
C ILE A 128 -1.54 -5.75 -5.58
N GLY A 129 -1.60 -4.41 -5.47
CA GLY A 129 -2.85 -3.69 -5.24
C GLY A 129 -3.85 -3.83 -6.37
N ALA A 130 -3.39 -3.89 -7.63
CA ALA A 130 -4.26 -4.16 -8.76
C ALA A 130 -5.03 -5.49 -8.64
N THR A 131 -4.48 -6.48 -7.92
CA THR A 131 -5.14 -7.79 -7.72
C THR A 131 -6.19 -7.80 -6.61
N HIS A 132 -6.39 -6.69 -5.90
CA HIS A 132 -7.16 -6.64 -4.66
C HIS A 132 -6.68 -7.72 -3.68
N PHE A 133 -5.36 -7.76 -3.45
CA PHE A 133 -4.74 -8.75 -2.59
C PHE A 133 -5.26 -8.63 -1.15
N SER A 134 -5.50 -9.76 -0.46
CA SER A 134 -5.98 -9.70 0.93
C SER A 134 -4.85 -9.24 1.85
N THR A 135 -5.12 -8.22 2.66
CA THR A 135 -4.20 -7.73 3.70
C THR A 135 -4.71 -8.07 5.10
N ASP A 136 -5.43 -9.18 5.23
CA ASP A 136 -5.79 -9.73 6.54
C ASP A 136 -4.55 -10.22 7.31
N PHE A 137 -4.73 -10.48 8.60
CA PHE A 137 -3.62 -10.86 9.47
C PHE A 137 -2.94 -12.17 9.04
N PRO A 138 -3.65 -13.30 8.80
CA PRO A 138 -2.99 -14.54 8.36
C PRO A 138 -2.23 -14.39 7.04
N THR A 139 -2.81 -13.70 6.06
CA THR A 139 -2.20 -13.50 4.73
C THR A 139 -0.98 -12.58 4.84
N THR A 140 -1.09 -11.46 5.54
CA THR A 140 0.05 -10.54 5.69
C THR A 140 1.19 -11.22 6.46
N ASN A 141 0.87 -11.93 7.55
CA ASN A 141 1.87 -12.65 8.34
C ASN A 141 2.58 -13.73 7.51
N SER A 142 1.87 -14.47 6.67
CA SER A 142 2.48 -15.50 5.83
C SER A 142 3.38 -14.93 4.74
N PHE A 143 3.10 -13.74 4.21
CA PHE A 143 3.95 -13.11 3.17
C PHE A 143 5.12 -12.32 3.74
N GLN A 144 4.98 -11.75 4.95
CA GLN A 144 6.05 -10.95 5.56
C GLN A 144 7.33 -11.75 5.85
N VAL A 145 7.23 -13.06 6.05
CA VAL A 145 8.42 -13.92 6.27
C VAL A 145 9.36 -13.96 5.07
N PHE A 146 8.84 -13.68 3.86
CA PHE A 146 9.63 -13.67 2.62
C PHE A 146 10.23 -12.30 2.29
N LEU A 147 9.91 -11.28 3.07
CA LEU A 147 10.56 -9.97 2.95
C LEU A 147 11.89 -9.96 3.72
N PRO A 148 12.81 -9.03 3.40
CA PRO A 148 14.02 -8.82 4.19
C PRO A 148 13.69 -8.61 5.67
N GLN A 149 14.32 -9.39 6.54
CA GLN A 149 14.16 -9.26 8.01
C GLN A 149 15.14 -8.25 8.62
N ARG A 150 16.00 -7.67 7.79
CA ARG A 150 16.91 -6.56 8.09
C ARG A 150 17.00 -5.66 6.87
N MET A 151 17.41 -4.41 7.07
CA MET A 151 17.79 -3.55 5.95
C MET A 151 18.92 -4.20 5.16
N LEU A 152 18.88 -4.04 3.85
CA LEU A 152 19.97 -4.43 2.97
C LEU A 152 21.16 -3.50 3.20
N VAL A 153 22.36 -4.04 3.06
CA VAL A 153 23.62 -3.33 3.28
C VAL A 153 24.57 -3.54 2.11
N GLU A 154 25.63 -2.74 2.06
CA GLU A 154 26.68 -2.91 1.07
C GLU A 154 27.25 -4.34 1.11
N GLY A 155 27.31 -4.99 -0.05
CA GLY A 155 27.70 -6.40 -0.19
C GLY A 155 26.53 -7.38 -0.31
N ASP A 156 25.28 -6.96 -0.04
CA ASP A 156 24.11 -7.78 -0.34
C ASP A 156 23.86 -7.81 -1.86
N VAL A 157 24.11 -8.96 -2.49
CA VAL A 157 24.01 -9.12 -3.94
C VAL A 157 23.02 -10.21 -4.31
N LEU A 158 21.92 -9.83 -4.98
CA LEU A 158 20.98 -10.77 -5.58
C LEU A 158 21.66 -11.59 -6.69
N PRO A 159 21.33 -12.89 -6.86
CA PRO A 159 20.22 -13.62 -6.22
C PRO A 159 20.62 -14.36 -4.93
N SER A 160 21.76 -14.05 -4.31
CA SER A 160 22.27 -14.84 -3.19
C SER A 160 22.86 -13.97 -2.09
N ILE A 161 21.97 -13.56 -1.18
CA ILE A 161 22.30 -12.99 0.12
C ILE A 161 22.40 -14.15 1.11
N SER A 162 23.57 -14.33 1.72
CA SER A 162 23.94 -15.57 2.41
C SER A 162 23.12 -15.87 3.67
N ASP A 163 22.62 -14.85 4.36
CA ASP A 163 21.82 -14.98 5.57
C ASP A 163 20.32 -14.94 5.31
N PHE A 164 19.90 -14.89 4.03
CA PHE A 164 18.49 -14.94 3.63
C PHE A 164 18.15 -16.33 3.12
N SER A 165 16.90 -16.74 3.31
CA SER A 165 16.39 -17.99 2.74
C SER A 165 16.34 -17.93 1.21
N PRO A 166 16.26 -19.07 0.52
CA PRO A 166 16.04 -19.11 -0.92
C PRO A 166 14.79 -18.32 -1.34
N GLU A 167 13.70 -18.45 -0.60
CA GLU A 167 12.42 -17.77 -0.87
C GLU A 167 12.55 -16.25 -0.72
N GLN A 168 13.26 -15.76 0.31
CA GLN A 168 13.53 -14.33 0.47
C GLN A 168 14.33 -13.77 -0.71
N ASN A 169 15.38 -14.48 -1.13
CA ASN A 169 16.17 -14.11 -2.30
C ASN A 169 15.32 -14.12 -3.59
N ASN A 170 14.48 -15.13 -3.78
CA ASN A 170 13.58 -15.25 -4.93
C ASN A 170 12.58 -14.10 -5.02
N VAL A 171 11.99 -13.70 -3.88
CA VAL A 171 11.08 -12.56 -3.83
C VAL A 171 11.78 -11.26 -4.21
N LEU A 172 12.99 -11.01 -3.69
CA LEU A 172 13.77 -9.82 -4.05
C LEU A 172 14.15 -9.78 -5.54
N VAL A 173 14.57 -10.92 -6.10
CA VAL A 173 14.86 -11.04 -7.54
C VAL A 173 13.61 -10.74 -8.36
N SER A 174 12.47 -11.28 -7.95
CA SER A 174 11.19 -11.10 -8.64
C SER A 174 10.74 -9.64 -8.63
N MET A 175 10.83 -8.95 -7.48
CA MET A 175 10.51 -7.52 -7.38
C MET A 175 11.44 -6.68 -8.25
N ARG A 176 12.75 -6.93 -8.22
CA ARG A 176 13.71 -6.22 -9.06
C ARG A 176 13.46 -6.45 -10.55
N ALA A 177 13.14 -7.68 -10.94
CA ALA A 177 12.80 -8.01 -12.33
C ALA A 177 11.52 -7.28 -12.78
N LEU A 178 10.50 -7.26 -11.92
CA LEU A 178 9.24 -6.57 -12.18
C LEU A 178 9.44 -5.06 -12.33
N HIS A 179 10.18 -4.43 -11.41
CA HIS A 179 10.47 -3.00 -11.46
C HIS A 179 11.29 -2.64 -12.71
N LYS A 180 12.36 -3.39 -13.01
CA LYS A 180 13.15 -3.18 -14.24
C LYS A 180 12.29 -3.34 -15.49
N GLY A 181 11.47 -4.39 -15.57
CA GLY A 181 10.56 -4.61 -16.70
C GLY A 181 9.54 -3.48 -16.87
N ASN A 182 8.95 -3.01 -15.76
CA ASN A 182 8.00 -1.91 -15.78
C ASN A 182 8.67 -0.59 -16.20
N LYS A 183 9.88 -0.31 -15.70
CA LYS A 183 10.68 0.86 -16.10
C LYS A 183 11.05 0.82 -17.58
N LEU A 184 11.51 -0.32 -18.09
CA LEU A 184 11.85 -0.52 -19.51
C LEU A 184 10.65 -0.29 -20.44
N THR A 185 9.44 -0.59 -19.98
CA THR A 185 8.21 -0.39 -20.74
C THR A 185 7.57 0.98 -20.50
N GLY A 186 8.22 1.89 -19.75
CA GLY A 186 7.68 3.21 -19.44
C GLY A 186 6.34 3.15 -18.66
N GLY A 187 6.15 2.12 -17.83
CA GLY A 187 4.92 1.90 -17.09
C GLY A 187 3.81 1.16 -17.86
N LEU A 188 4.03 0.80 -19.13
CA LEU A 188 3.02 0.08 -19.93
C LEU A 188 2.72 -1.31 -19.35
N LEU A 189 3.72 -2.00 -18.78
CA LEU A 189 3.53 -3.29 -18.13
C LEU A 189 2.48 -3.20 -17.02
N LEU A 190 2.60 -2.23 -16.11
CA LEU A 190 1.62 -2.00 -15.05
C LEU A 190 0.24 -1.65 -15.60
N LYS A 191 0.14 -0.81 -16.63
CA LYS A 191 -1.16 -0.46 -17.24
C LYS A 191 -1.87 -1.68 -17.83
N LEU A 192 -1.12 -2.56 -18.51
CA LEU A 192 -1.67 -3.80 -19.04
C LEU A 192 -2.09 -4.77 -17.93
N TRP A 193 -1.29 -4.85 -16.86
CA TRP A 193 -1.63 -5.62 -15.66
C TRP A 193 -2.93 -5.12 -15.01
N GLN A 194 -3.05 -3.82 -14.74
CA GLN A 194 -4.26 -3.21 -14.19
C GLN A 194 -5.49 -3.46 -15.09
N LYS A 195 -5.31 -3.40 -16.41
CA LYS A 195 -6.38 -3.73 -17.36
C LYS A 195 -6.80 -5.20 -17.24
N ALA A 196 -5.84 -6.14 -17.14
CA ALA A 196 -6.14 -7.55 -16.92
C ALA A 196 -6.87 -7.77 -15.58
N MET A 197 -6.47 -7.06 -14.53
CA MET A 197 -7.06 -7.13 -13.19
C MET A 197 -8.39 -6.37 -13.05
N SER A 198 -8.90 -5.73 -14.11
CA SER A 198 -10.20 -5.05 -14.07
C SER A 198 -11.39 -6.02 -13.86
N THR A 199 -11.18 -7.32 -14.07
CA THR A 199 -12.18 -8.37 -13.84
C THR A 199 -11.85 -9.21 -12.62
N GLU A 200 -12.87 -9.75 -11.94
CA GLU A 200 -12.68 -10.65 -10.79
C GLU A 200 -11.85 -11.90 -11.16
N ALA A 201 -12.10 -12.48 -12.34
CA ALA A 201 -11.33 -13.62 -12.85
C ALA A 201 -9.85 -13.26 -13.06
N GLY A 202 -9.58 -12.07 -13.62
CA GLY A 202 -8.24 -11.51 -13.75
C GLY A 202 -7.55 -11.39 -12.39
N ARG A 203 -8.21 -10.72 -11.42
CA ARG A 203 -7.69 -10.56 -10.05
C ARG A 203 -7.37 -11.89 -9.37
N LYS A 204 -8.26 -12.88 -9.50
CA LYS A 204 -8.06 -14.23 -8.95
C LYS A 204 -6.82 -14.91 -9.55
N MET A 205 -6.61 -14.80 -10.85
CA MET A 205 -5.40 -15.31 -11.50
C MET A 205 -4.15 -14.52 -11.07
N GLY A 206 -4.26 -13.21 -10.95
CA GLY A 206 -3.17 -12.36 -10.48
C GLY A 206 -2.71 -12.69 -9.06
N ARG A 207 -3.65 -12.89 -8.12
CA ARG A 207 -3.34 -13.31 -6.75
C ARG A 207 -2.61 -14.65 -6.72
N LYS A 208 -3.06 -15.64 -7.50
CA LYS A 208 -2.37 -16.94 -7.62
C LYS A 208 -0.93 -16.80 -8.14
N LEU A 209 -0.70 -15.89 -9.10
CA LEU A 209 0.65 -15.63 -9.60
C LEU A 209 1.55 -15.06 -8.49
N ILE A 210 1.05 -14.08 -7.72
CA ILE A 210 1.77 -13.50 -6.58
C ILE A 210 2.05 -14.57 -5.51
N GLU A 211 1.06 -15.39 -5.16
CA GLU A 211 1.20 -16.48 -4.20
C GLU A 211 2.25 -17.52 -4.63
N SER A 212 2.34 -17.81 -5.93
CA SER A 212 3.33 -18.77 -6.44
C SER A 212 4.78 -18.29 -6.28
N LEU A 213 5.02 -16.97 -6.24
CA LEU A 213 6.36 -16.40 -6.04
C LEU A 213 6.88 -16.63 -4.61
N ALA A 214 5.98 -16.75 -3.65
CA ALA A 214 6.29 -16.98 -2.24
C ALA A 214 6.46 -18.48 -1.89
N SER A 215 6.14 -19.37 -2.84
CA SER A 215 6.17 -20.83 -2.65
C SER A 215 7.18 -21.56 -3.56
N SER A 216 8.01 -20.82 -4.29
CA SER A 216 8.94 -21.35 -5.31
C SER A 216 10.40 -21.28 -4.87
#